data_AF-A0A811PJU2-F1
#
_entry.id   AF-A0A811PJU2-F1
#
_cell.length_a   1.000
_cell.length_b   1.000
_cell.length_c   1.000
_cell.angle_alpha   90.00
_cell.angle_beta   90.00
_cell.angle_gamma   90.00
#
_symmetry.space_group_name_H-M   'P 1'
#
loop_
_entity.id
_entity.type
_entity.pdbx_description
1 polymer ?
#
loop_
_entity_poly.entity_id
_entity_poly.type
_entity_poly.pdbx_seq_one_letter_code
_entity_poly.pdbx_strand_id
1 'polypeptide(L)'
;MRRGGGRRFPKPSLAPSTASEATPALDASVIRNLDSAFSRRDSDAASLCSSRPASTAGAGVGAAPNFSDRPMQVAALRVVNGFLAPGVTLRGPLPAARDIQAALRLLVDRLQLARNDATFEDDLIQDLRLLGCPYKVTRSALKAPGTPHSWPVVLSVLHWLTTLCYAQGDDLDAQGDPSNDLLLYTTQGYSHFLLGDDDAVVALDEEYTCKARMTGEASVATVSALEKEAEELETEVNKLISGPSRFGALESEKEAFIADILKFKAVVDAWKTKINEREHVLGNLEKELRQKCRTPSALLLKFRIY
;
A
#
# COMPACT_ATOMS: atom_id res chain seq x y z
N MET A 1 25.05 -29.49 74.32
CA MET A 1 24.17 -28.31 74.50
C MET A 1 22.96 -28.41 73.57
N ARG A 2 21.84 -27.89 74.05
CA ARG A 2 20.45 -27.84 73.50
C ARG A 2 20.33 -27.62 71.98
N ARG A 3 19.47 -28.43 71.33
CA ARG A 3 18.13 -28.11 70.71
C ARG A 3 18.21 -27.19 69.48
N GLY A 4 17.48 -27.40 68.39
CA GLY A 4 16.38 -28.32 68.06
C GLY A 4 16.06 -28.12 66.56
N GLY A 5 15.62 -29.14 65.84
CA GLY A 5 14.20 -29.38 65.57
C GLY A 5 13.92 -28.98 64.11
N GLY A 6 13.18 -29.69 63.29
CA GLY A 6 12.37 -30.88 63.44
C GLY A 6 11.71 -31.10 62.08
N ARG A 7 11.82 -32.33 61.59
CA ARG A 7 11.32 -32.81 60.29
C ARG A 7 9.79 -32.90 60.29
N ARG A 8 9.14 -32.81 59.11
CA ARG A 8 8.45 -33.92 58.37
C ARG A 8 7.29 -33.42 57.45
N PHE A 9 7.39 -33.84 56.18
CA PHE A 9 6.40 -34.26 55.16
C PHE A 9 4.94 -34.59 55.56
N PRO A 10 3.99 -34.92 54.64
CA PRO A 10 3.78 -34.63 53.19
C PRO A 10 2.31 -34.24 52.77
N LYS A 11 2.10 -34.02 51.45
CA LYS A 11 0.86 -33.86 50.59
C LYS A 11 -0.43 -34.62 51.00
N PRO A 12 -1.67 -34.15 50.64
CA PRO A 12 -2.26 -34.36 49.28
C PRO A 12 -3.34 -33.37 48.74
N SER A 13 -3.58 -33.50 47.41
CA SER A 13 -4.76 -33.27 46.52
C SER A 13 -6.05 -32.56 47.00
N LEU A 14 -6.57 -31.61 46.19
CA LEU A 14 -7.93 -31.56 45.56
C LEU A 14 -8.23 -30.13 45.00
N ALA A 15 -8.73 -30.03 43.76
CA ALA A 15 -9.62 -28.95 43.29
C ALA A 15 -11.10 -29.39 43.54
N PRO A 16 -12.20 -28.61 43.30
CA PRO A 16 -12.37 -27.37 42.52
C PRO A 16 -13.39 -26.33 43.12
N SER A 17 -13.77 -25.34 42.30
CA SER A 17 -15.11 -24.69 42.20
C SER A 17 -15.45 -23.33 42.86
N THR A 18 -15.82 -22.42 41.94
CA THR A 18 -17.06 -21.58 41.86
C THR A 18 -17.21 -20.25 42.62
N ALA A 19 -17.60 -19.27 41.79
CA ALA A 19 -18.54 -18.17 42.02
C ALA A 19 -18.08 -17.00 42.89
N SER A 20 -18.52 -15.76 42.73
CA SER A 20 -19.16 -14.94 41.69
C SER A 20 -19.43 -13.63 42.42
N GLU A 21 -18.95 -12.48 41.96
CA GLU A 21 -19.58 -11.21 42.36
C GLU A 21 -19.37 -10.13 41.29
N ALA A 22 -20.38 -9.29 41.15
CA ALA A 22 -20.83 -8.74 39.88
C ALA A 22 -20.95 -7.21 39.92
N THR A 23 -20.46 -6.56 38.84
CA THR A 23 -20.94 -5.30 38.18
C THR A 23 -20.95 -3.97 38.97
N PRO A 24 -20.99 -2.76 38.34
CA PRO A 24 -21.43 -2.37 36.97
C PRO A 24 -20.34 -1.66 36.11
N ALA A 25 -20.27 -1.82 34.79
CA ALA A 25 -21.10 -1.22 33.72
C ALA A 25 -21.00 0.32 33.62
N LEU A 26 -20.15 0.80 32.69
CA LEU A 26 -20.32 2.06 31.97
C LEU A 26 -19.93 1.85 30.50
N ASP A 27 -20.85 2.26 29.66
CA ASP A 27 -20.96 2.08 28.21
C ASP A 27 -20.01 3.04 27.47
N ALA A 28 -19.22 2.51 26.55
CA ALA A 28 -18.44 3.28 25.57
C ALA A 28 -18.59 2.62 24.19
N SER A 29 -19.83 2.42 23.77
CA SER A 29 -20.23 2.07 22.42
C SER A 29 -20.26 3.29 21.49
N VAL A 30 -19.14 4.00 21.38
CA VAL A 30 -18.89 4.95 20.27
C VAL A 30 -17.39 4.90 20.00
N ILE A 31 -16.97 4.90 18.73
CA ILE A 31 -15.57 4.82 18.25
C ILE A 31 -15.06 3.39 17.98
N ARG A 32 -15.74 2.66 17.08
CA ARG A 32 -15.11 1.65 16.21
C ARG A 32 -15.82 1.66 14.85
N ASN A 33 -15.44 2.59 13.98
CA ASN A 33 -15.61 2.51 12.52
C ASN A 33 -15.21 3.85 11.90
N LEU A 34 -13.93 4.02 11.57
CA LEU A 34 -13.49 5.14 10.72
C LEU A 34 -12.14 4.89 10.03
N ASP A 35 -11.78 3.64 9.77
CA ASP A 35 -10.54 3.30 9.05
C ASP A 35 -10.74 2.28 7.91
N SER A 36 -11.93 2.27 7.31
CA SER A 36 -12.25 1.38 6.18
C SER A 36 -12.94 2.07 5.01
N ALA A 37 -12.81 3.39 4.88
CA ALA A 37 -13.53 4.16 3.86
C ALA A 37 -12.67 4.67 2.67
N PHE A 38 -11.34 4.43 2.63
CA PHE A 38 -10.49 4.97 1.55
C PHE A 38 -9.49 3.98 0.93
N SER A 39 -9.84 2.71 0.81
CA SER A 39 -9.07 1.77 -0.02
C SER A 39 -9.99 1.04 -1.00
N ARG A 40 -10.43 1.80 -2.02
CA ARG A 40 -11.00 1.27 -3.26
C ARG A 40 -10.28 1.93 -4.43
N ARG A 41 -9.19 1.31 -4.86
CA ARG A 41 -8.59 1.57 -6.16
C ARG A 41 -8.34 0.23 -6.83
N ASP A 42 -9.19 -0.05 -7.80
CA ASP A 42 -9.17 -1.23 -8.67
C ASP A 42 -7.80 -1.40 -9.33
N SER A 43 -7.26 -2.62 -9.30
CA SER A 43 -6.09 -3.02 -10.10
C SER A 43 -6.12 -4.53 -10.37
N ASP A 44 -7.24 -5.02 -10.90
CA ASP A 44 -7.31 -6.34 -11.54
C ASP A 44 -7.13 -6.17 -13.06
N ALA A 45 -5.90 -5.90 -13.50
CA ALA A 45 -5.56 -5.89 -14.94
C ALA A 45 -4.05 -5.95 -15.22
N ALA A 46 -3.29 -6.83 -14.55
CA ALA A 46 -1.97 -7.25 -15.03
C ALA A 46 -1.49 -8.50 -14.28
N SER A 47 -1.59 -9.68 -14.90
CA SER A 47 -0.59 -10.77 -14.80
C SER A 47 -1.13 -12.08 -15.41
N LEU A 48 -1.46 -12.04 -16.70
CA LEU A 48 -1.44 -13.22 -17.55
C LEU A 48 -0.19 -13.07 -18.42
N CYS A 49 0.71 -14.07 -18.36
CA CYS A 49 2.08 -14.08 -18.90
C CYS A 49 3.18 -13.55 -17.94
N SER A 50 3.40 -14.26 -16.83
CA SER A 50 4.69 -14.27 -16.13
C SER A 50 4.98 -15.67 -15.60
N SER A 51 5.68 -16.46 -16.40
CA SER A 51 6.35 -17.69 -15.95
C SER A 51 7.64 -17.30 -15.23
N ARG A 52 7.51 -16.77 -14.01
CA ARG A 52 8.58 -16.66 -13.02
C ARG A 52 8.26 -17.61 -11.85
N PRO A 53 9.19 -18.46 -11.40
CA PRO A 53 8.97 -19.22 -10.18
C PRO A 53 8.87 -18.25 -9.01
N ALA A 54 7.82 -18.39 -8.21
CA ALA A 54 7.59 -17.59 -7.03
C ALA A 54 8.80 -17.67 -6.08
N SER A 55 9.46 -16.54 -5.87
CA SER A 55 10.38 -16.32 -4.77
C SER A 55 9.55 -16.17 -3.50
N THR A 56 9.55 -17.21 -2.68
CA THR A 56 8.94 -17.22 -1.34
C THR A 56 9.81 -16.40 -0.38
N ALA A 57 9.83 -15.08 -0.56
CA ALA A 57 10.24 -14.14 0.47
C ALA A 57 8.96 -13.74 1.22
N GLY A 58 8.81 -14.26 2.44
CA GLY A 58 7.66 -13.97 3.32
C GLY A 58 6.62 -15.08 3.39
N ALA A 59 6.93 -16.19 4.07
CA ALA A 59 5.93 -17.13 4.59
C ALA A 59 6.50 -17.85 5.82
N GLY A 60 5.79 -17.79 6.95
CA GLY A 60 6.22 -18.38 8.22
C GLY A 60 6.58 -19.85 8.08
N VAL A 61 7.69 -20.25 8.73
CA VAL A 61 8.18 -21.63 8.95
C VAL A 61 7.64 -22.65 7.93
N GLY A 62 7.85 -22.37 6.64
CA GLY A 62 7.65 -23.36 5.59
C GLY A 62 8.70 -24.44 5.76
N ALA A 63 8.32 -25.71 5.56
CA ALA A 63 9.27 -26.82 5.62
C ALA A 63 10.46 -26.51 4.70
N ALA A 64 11.67 -26.48 5.26
CA ALA A 64 12.87 -26.18 4.50
C ALA A 64 12.99 -27.12 3.30
N PRO A 65 13.35 -26.63 2.10
CA PRO A 65 13.36 -27.44 0.89
C PRO A 65 14.23 -28.68 1.07
N ASN A 66 13.68 -29.84 0.73
CA ASN A 66 14.39 -31.11 0.81
C ASN A 66 15.12 -31.38 -0.51
N PHE A 67 16.42 -31.61 -0.47
CA PHE A 67 17.26 -31.84 -1.66
C PHE A 67 17.55 -33.32 -1.93
N SER A 68 16.64 -34.23 -1.54
CA SER A 68 16.74 -35.66 -1.90
C SER A 68 16.68 -35.90 -3.41
N ASP A 69 15.91 -35.09 -4.15
CA ASP A 69 15.64 -35.32 -5.56
C ASP A 69 16.70 -34.71 -6.48
N ARG A 70 17.08 -35.48 -7.51
CA ARG A 70 18.13 -35.09 -8.48
C ARG A 70 17.86 -33.73 -9.16
N PRO A 71 16.65 -33.42 -9.64
CA PRO A 71 16.37 -32.12 -10.27
C PRO A 71 16.54 -30.95 -9.31
N MET A 72 16.11 -31.10 -8.04
CA MET A 72 16.25 -30.06 -7.01
C MET A 72 17.72 -29.85 -6.65
N GLN A 73 18.52 -30.92 -6.57
CA GLN A 73 19.96 -30.80 -6.36
C GLN A 73 20.64 -30.01 -7.49
N VAL A 74 20.26 -30.27 -8.76
CA VAL A 74 20.82 -29.56 -9.91
C VAL A 74 20.44 -28.07 -9.88
N ALA A 75 19.19 -27.75 -9.53
CA ALA A 75 18.74 -26.37 -9.38
C ALA A 75 19.50 -25.64 -8.26
N ALA A 76 19.63 -26.27 -7.09
CA ALA A 76 20.37 -25.71 -5.95
C ALA A 76 21.85 -25.48 -6.27
N LEU A 77 22.48 -26.46 -6.93
CA LEU A 77 23.87 -26.34 -7.37
C LEU A 77 24.07 -25.16 -8.33
N ARG A 78 23.09 -24.83 -9.18
CA ARG A 78 23.18 -23.66 -10.06
C ARG A 78 23.21 -22.37 -9.27
N VAL A 79 22.36 -22.24 -8.25
CA VAL A 79 22.32 -21.07 -7.36
C VAL A 79 23.65 -20.93 -6.60
N VAL A 80 24.10 -22.02 -5.97
CA VAL A 80 25.36 -22.06 -5.20
C VAL A 80 26.55 -21.72 -6.10
N ASN A 81 26.67 -22.34 -7.27
CA ASN A 81 27.77 -22.06 -8.19
C ASN A 81 27.71 -20.64 -8.77
N GLY A 82 26.51 -20.08 -8.96
CA GLY A 82 26.34 -18.69 -9.38
C GLY A 82 26.94 -17.72 -8.37
N PHE A 83 26.72 -17.97 -7.07
CA PHE A 83 27.29 -17.14 -6.00
C PHE A 83 28.80 -17.36 -5.79
N LEU A 84 29.27 -18.61 -5.90
CA LEU A 84 30.66 -18.95 -5.64
C LEU A 84 31.64 -18.59 -6.78
N ALA A 85 31.14 -18.30 -7.98
CA ALA A 85 31.97 -17.97 -9.14
C ALA A 85 32.66 -16.60 -8.98
N PRO A 86 33.91 -16.44 -9.46
CA PRO A 86 34.79 -17.43 -10.09
C PRO A 86 35.60 -18.28 -9.09
N GLY A 87 35.44 -18.10 -7.78
CA GLY A 87 36.30 -18.68 -6.75
C GLY A 87 36.24 -20.20 -6.65
N VAL A 88 35.04 -20.80 -6.61
CA VAL A 88 34.85 -22.26 -6.54
C VAL A 88 33.68 -22.66 -7.45
N THR A 89 33.78 -23.82 -8.10
CA THR A 89 32.70 -24.40 -8.89
C THR A 89 32.53 -25.88 -8.56
N LEU A 90 31.37 -26.24 -8.03
CA LEU A 90 31.00 -27.61 -7.69
C LEU A 90 30.42 -28.31 -8.93
N ARG A 91 31.17 -29.26 -9.52
CA ARG A 91 30.77 -30.03 -10.72
C ARG A 91 30.33 -31.45 -10.36
N GLY A 92 29.32 -31.97 -11.08
CA GLY A 92 28.62 -33.23 -10.76
C GLY A 92 29.31 -34.53 -11.20
N PRO A 93 28.73 -35.71 -10.86
CA PRO A 93 27.45 -35.90 -10.19
C PRO A 93 27.49 -35.67 -8.67
N LEU A 94 28.66 -35.84 -8.06
CA LEU A 94 29.02 -35.58 -6.66
C LEU A 94 30.34 -34.79 -6.65
N PRO A 95 30.36 -33.56 -6.14
CA PRO A 95 31.58 -32.75 -6.13
C PRO A 95 32.67 -33.33 -5.23
N ALA A 96 33.93 -32.99 -5.52
CA ALA A 96 35.05 -33.42 -4.69
C ALA A 96 34.95 -32.80 -3.29
N ALA A 97 35.29 -33.58 -2.25
CA ALA A 97 35.21 -33.13 -0.86
C ALA A 97 36.03 -31.84 -0.61
N ARG A 98 37.20 -31.72 -1.25
CA ARG A 98 38.05 -30.52 -1.18
C ARG A 98 37.31 -29.27 -1.66
N ASP A 99 36.61 -29.37 -2.79
CA ASP A 99 35.91 -28.24 -3.40
C ASP A 99 34.66 -27.88 -2.58
N ILE A 100 33.99 -28.87 -1.99
CA ILE A 100 32.88 -28.65 -1.06
C ILE A 100 33.37 -27.91 0.20
N GLN A 101 34.50 -28.30 0.77
CA GLN A 101 35.08 -27.60 1.92
C GLN A 101 35.52 -26.18 1.57
N ALA A 102 36.10 -25.97 0.37
CA ALA A 102 36.45 -24.64 -0.10
C ALA A 102 35.21 -23.75 -0.26
N ALA A 103 34.12 -24.30 -0.82
CA ALA A 103 32.84 -23.62 -0.92
C ALA A 103 32.26 -23.23 0.46
N LEU A 104 32.27 -24.15 1.42
CA LEU A 104 31.81 -23.87 2.79
C LEU A 104 32.63 -22.76 3.44
N ARG A 105 33.96 -22.82 3.35
CA ARG A 105 34.84 -21.78 3.91
C ARG A 105 34.58 -20.42 3.29
N LEU A 106 34.41 -20.34 1.97
CA LEU A 106 34.06 -19.08 1.31
C LEU A 106 32.76 -18.48 1.84
N LEU A 107 31.72 -19.30 2.03
CA LEU A 107 30.45 -18.82 2.57
C LEU A 107 30.58 -18.37 4.03
N VAL A 108 31.31 -19.11 4.85
CA VAL A 108 31.60 -18.77 6.26
C VAL A 108 32.39 -17.46 6.35
N ASP A 109 33.41 -17.29 5.50
CA ASP A 109 34.21 -16.06 5.42
C ASP A 109 33.32 -14.86 5.00
N ARG A 110 32.38 -15.07 4.07
CA ARG A 110 31.42 -14.02 3.64
C ARG A 110 30.47 -13.60 4.75
N LEU A 111 30.04 -14.54 5.59
CA LEU A 111 29.21 -14.29 6.75
C LEU A 111 29.99 -13.78 7.97
N GLN A 112 31.32 -13.59 7.84
CA GLN A 112 32.21 -13.11 8.91
C GLN A 112 32.18 -13.98 10.18
N LEU A 113 31.95 -15.28 10.03
CA LEU A 113 31.95 -16.23 11.14
C LEU A 113 33.38 -16.55 11.59
N ALA A 114 33.55 -16.81 12.89
CA ALA A 114 34.86 -17.07 13.48
C ALA A 114 35.49 -18.36 12.92
N ARG A 115 36.74 -18.28 12.49
CA ARG A 115 37.43 -19.37 11.80
C ARG A 115 38.54 -19.98 12.64
N ASN A 116 38.41 -21.27 12.93
CA ASN A 116 39.49 -22.11 13.40
C ASN A 116 39.62 -23.34 12.49
N ASP A 117 40.69 -23.44 11.71
CA ASP A 117 40.86 -24.52 10.74
C ASP A 117 41.01 -25.90 11.40
N ALA A 118 41.45 -25.97 12.67
CA ALA A 118 41.61 -27.24 13.40
C ALA A 118 40.29 -27.84 13.90
N THR A 119 39.30 -27.00 14.16
CA THR A 119 37.97 -27.38 14.68
C THR A 119 36.83 -26.98 13.75
N PHE A 120 37.16 -26.68 12.48
CA PHE A 120 36.24 -26.09 11.52
C PHE A 120 34.89 -26.81 11.42
N GLU A 121 34.87 -28.16 11.37
CA GLU A 121 33.59 -28.87 11.26
C GLU A 121 32.72 -28.75 12.52
N ASP A 122 33.34 -28.64 13.69
CA ASP A 122 32.65 -28.49 14.97
C ASP A 122 32.11 -27.09 15.16
N ASP A 123 32.94 -26.10 14.86
CA ASP A 123 32.60 -24.68 14.90
C ASP A 123 31.47 -24.40 13.91
N LEU A 124 31.57 -24.92 12.67
CA LEU A 124 30.51 -24.80 11.67
C LEU A 124 29.19 -25.42 12.15
N ILE A 125 29.21 -26.60 12.80
CA ILE A 125 27.97 -27.19 13.34
C ILE A 125 27.37 -26.30 14.44
N GLN A 126 28.20 -25.68 15.28
CA GLN A 126 27.75 -24.75 16.30
C GLN A 126 27.16 -23.48 15.68
N ASP A 127 27.84 -22.88 14.70
CA ASP A 127 27.39 -21.68 14.00
C ASP A 127 26.07 -21.92 13.27
N LEU A 128 25.93 -23.05 12.58
CA LEU A 128 24.68 -23.44 11.93
C LEU A 128 23.53 -23.54 12.94
N ARG A 129 23.77 -23.97 14.18
CA ARG A 129 22.74 -23.99 15.24
C ARG A 129 22.40 -22.60 15.72
N LEU A 130 23.39 -21.73 15.94
CA LEU A 130 23.17 -20.35 16.38
C LEU A 130 22.41 -19.53 15.33
N LEU A 131 22.71 -19.75 14.05
CA LEU A 131 22.04 -19.12 12.91
C LEU A 131 20.66 -19.75 12.60
N GLY A 132 20.21 -20.74 13.38
CA GLY A 132 18.90 -21.36 13.19
C GLY A 132 18.76 -22.19 11.92
N CYS A 133 19.86 -22.78 11.43
CA CYS A 133 19.84 -23.62 10.23
C CYS A 133 18.79 -24.73 10.36
N PRO A 134 17.85 -24.86 9.41
CA PRO A 134 16.76 -25.82 9.50
C PRO A 134 17.21 -27.27 9.24
N TYR A 135 18.46 -27.47 8.78
CA TYR A 135 18.99 -28.78 8.40
C TYR A 135 19.91 -29.35 9.48
N LYS A 136 19.68 -30.62 9.82
CA LYS A 136 20.50 -31.34 10.81
C LYS A 136 21.76 -31.90 10.15
N VAL A 137 22.87 -31.20 10.30
CA VAL A 137 24.19 -31.66 9.84
C VAL A 137 24.93 -32.39 10.96
N THR A 138 25.55 -33.52 10.63
CA THR A 138 26.41 -34.28 11.53
C THR A 138 27.89 -34.08 11.18
N ARG A 139 28.78 -34.28 12.17
CA ARG A 139 30.23 -34.25 11.97
C ARG A 139 30.69 -35.20 10.86
N SER A 140 30.08 -36.39 10.77
CA SER A 140 30.40 -37.36 9.72
C SER A 140 30.04 -36.87 8.30
N ALA A 141 28.93 -36.15 8.15
CA ALA A 141 28.54 -35.57 6.87
C ALA A 141 29.53 -34.50 6.40
N LEU A 142 30.10 -33.70 7.31
CA LEU A 142 31.11 -32.69 6.99
C LEU A 142 32.51 -33.27 6.74
N LYS A 143 32.85 -34.40 7.39
CA LYS A 143 34.10 -35.13 7.10
C LYS A 143 34.08 -35.85 5.76
N ALA A 144 32.92 -36.30 5.30
CA ALA A 144 32.75 -37.00 4.02
C ALA A 144 31.61 -36.39 3.16
N PRO A 145 31.72 -35.10 2.77
CA PRO A 145 30.61 -34.33 2.23
C PRO A 145 30.19 -34.72 0.81
N GLY A 146 31.10 -35.32 0.04
CA GLY A 146 30.83 -35.81 -1.32
C GLY A 146 30.20 -37.20 -1.39
N THR A 147 29.83 -37.82 -0.26
CA THR A 147 29.21 -39.15 -0.27
C THR A 147 27.73 -39.09 -0.65
N PRO A 148 27.18 -40.09 -1.36
CA PRO A 148 25.77 -40.06 -1.81
C PRO A 148 24.75 -39.82 -0.69
N HIS A 149 25.04 -40.28 0.52
CA HIS A 149 24.16 -40.12 1.69
C HIS A 149 24.32 -38.75 2.37
N SER A 150 25.52 -38.18 2.38
CA SER A 150 25.78 -36.89 3.03
C SER A 150 25.53 -35.70 2.11
N TRP A 151 25.70 -35.90 0.80
CA TRP A 151 25.60 -34.85 -0.20
C TRP A 151 24.27 -34.07 -0.16
N PRO A 152 23.08 -34.72 -0.05
CA PRO A 152 21.82 -33.98 0.00
C PRO A 152 21.77 -32.98 1.16
N VAL A 153 22.17 -33.39 2.38
CA VAL A 153 22.13 -32.50 3.56
C VAL A 153 23.22 -31.43 3.49
N VAL A 154 24.40 -31.74 2.96
CA VAL A 154 25.47 -30.76 2.78
C VAL A 154 25.11 -29.71 1.73
N LEU A 155 24.50 -30.13 0.61
CA LEU A 155 24.00 -29.21 -0.41
C LEU A 155 22.88 -28.32 0.13
N SER A 156 22.01 -28.88 0.98
CA SER A 156 20.95 -28.10 1.66
C SER A 156 21.55 -26.94 2.45
N VAL A 157 22.61 -27.21 3.20
CA VAL A 157 23.33 -26.19 3.97
C VAL A 157 24.09 -25.20 3.08
N LEU A 158 24.78 -25.66 2.04
CA LEU A 158 25.44 -24.78 1.07
C LEU A 158 24.44 -23.80 0.44
N HIS A 159 23.28 -24.30 0.01
CA HIS A 159 22.24 -23.48 -0.58
C HIS A 159 21.67 -22.48 0.43
N TRP A 160 21.36 -22.93 1.65
CA TRP A 160 20.84 -22.05 2.69
C TRP A 160 21.82 -20.95 3.10
N LEU A 161 23.11 -21.29 3.30
CA LEU A 161 24.16 -20.31 3.56
C LEU A 161 24.30 -19.31 2.41
N THR A 162 24.18 -19.77 1.17
CA THR A 162 24.20 -18.90 -0.02
C THR A 162 23.03 -17.91 0.01
N THR A 163 21.80 -18.38 0.31
CA THR A 163 20.63 -17.51 0.46
C THR A 163 20.83 -16.49 1.59
N LEU A 164 21.44 -16.89 2.70
CA LEU A 164 21.75 -16.00 3.80
C LEU A 164 22.77 -14.91 3.39
N CYS A 165 23.80 -15.27 2.62
CA CYS A 165 24.76 -14.31 2.08
C CYS A 165 24.10 -13.28 1.15
N TYR A 166 23.15 -13.71 0.30
CA TYR A 166 22.39 -12.77 -0.54
C TYR A 166 21.55 -11.81 0.31
N ALA A 167 20.86 -12.31 1.34
CA ALA A 167 20.06 -11.47 2.23
C ALA A 167 20.91 -10.43 2.98
N GLN A 168 22.15 -10.76 3.36
CA GLN A 168 23.06 -9.82 4.02
C GLN A 168 23.61 -8.74 3.07
N GLY A 169 23.66 -9.01 1.75
CA GLY A 169 24.20 -8.09 0.76
C GLY A 169 23.20 -7.05 0.23
N ASP A 170 21.90 -7.36 0.23
CA ASP A 170 20.85 -6.51 -0.36
C ASP A 170 20.53 -5.25 0.46
N ASP A 171 20.89 -5.23 1.75
CA ASP A 171 20.60 -4.12 2.66
C ASP A 171 21.63 -2.97 2.62
N LEU A 172 22.79 -3.14 1.96
CA LEU A 172 23.84 -2.10 1.95
C LEU A 172 23.60 -1.00 0.90
N ASP A 173 22.74 -1.24 -0.09
CA ASP A 173 22.39 -0.29 -1.16
C ASP A 173 21.05 0.43 -0.91
N ALA A 174 20.37 0.15 0.21
CA ALA A 174 19.18 0.89 0.60
C ALA A 174 19.59 2.33 0.96
N GLN A 175 19.17 3.32 0.14
CA GLN A 175 19.38 4.74 0.42
C GLN A 175 18.98 5.04 1.86
N GLY A 176 19.98 5.43 2.66
CA GLY A 176 19.85 5.62 4.10
C GLY A 176 18.69 6.54 4.47
N ASP A 177 17.78 6.01 5.29
CA ASP A 177 16.80 6.77 6.06
C ASP A 177 17.50 7.95 6.78
N PRO A 178 16.94 9.17 6.86
CA PRO A 178 17.49 10.27 7.67
C PRO A 178 17.84 9.88 9.11
N SER A 179 17.17 8.86 9.67
CA SER A 179 17.55 8.24 10.96
C SER A 179 19.00 7.73 10.99
N ASN A 180 19.49 7.24 9.84
CA ASN A 180 20.85 6.75 9.66
C ASN A 180 21.87 7.90 9.57
N ASP A 181 21.50 9.08 9.09
CA ASP A 181 22.45 10.20 8.92
C ASP A 181 22.93 10.76 10.27
N LEU A 182 22.01 10.98 11.21
CA LEU A 182 22.36 11.40 12.58
C LEU A 182 23.13 10.30 13.32
N LEU A 183 22.75 9.04 13.13
CA LEU A 183 23.45 7.90 13.72
C LEU A 183 24.88 7.78 13.18
N LEU A 184 25.07 7.97 11.88
CA LEU A 184 26.37 7.96 11.23
C LEU A 184 27.26 9.10 11.77
N TYR A 185 26.75 10.32 11.79
CA TYR A 185 27.43 11.47 12.40
C TYR A 185 27.84 11.17 13.86
N THR A 186 26.90 10.65 14.66
CA THR A 186 27.15 10.35 16.08
C THR A 186 28.21 9.25 16.25
N THR A 187 28.16 8.19 15.45
CA THR A 187 29.10 7.07 15.54
C THR A 187 30.51 7.45 15.05
N GLN A 188 30.60 8.23 13.98
CA GLN A 188 31.87 8.77 13.48
C GLN A 188 32.48 9.75 14.47
N GLY A 189 31.69 10.69 14.99
CA GLY A 189 32.14 11.65 16.01
C GLY A 189 32.63 10.94 17.28
N TYR A 190 31.91 9.92 17.74
CA TYR A 190 32.37 9.10 18.88
C TYR A 190 33.65 8.32 18.58
N SER A 191 33.83 7.82 17.35
CA SER A 191 35.06 7.16 16.93
C SER A 191 36.25 8.13 16.94
N HIS A 192 36.10 9.34 16.40
CA HIS A 192 37.15 10.37 16.43
C HIS A 192 37.49 10.80 17.87
N PHE A 193 36.46 10.94 18.73
CA PHE A 193 36.65 11.20 20.16
C PHE A 193 37.46 10.10 20.87
N LEU A 194 37.15 8.81 20.62
CA LEU A 194 37.89 7.69 21.22
C LEU A 194 39.35 7.64 20.73
N LEU A 195 39.62 8.13 19.53
CA LEU A 195 40.97 8.22 18.96
C LEU A 195 41.72 9.49 19.39
N GLY A 196 41.03 10.46 20.02
CA GLY A 196 41.58 11.75 20.39
C GLY A 196 41.90 12.65 19.19
N ASP A 197 41.20 12.45 18.07
CA ASP A 197 41.39 13.20 16.83
C ASP A 197 40.40 14.37 16.75
N ASP A 198 40.71 15.43 17.50
CA ASP A 198 39.84 16.62 17.61
C ASP A 198 39.68 17.36 16.27
N ASP A 199 40.71 17.37 15.42
CA ASP A 199 40.66 18.00 14.09
C ASP A 199 39.64 17.30 13.19
N ALA A 200 39.58 15.96 13.23
CA ALA A 200 38.59 15.19 12.48
C ALA A 200 37.16 15.39 12.98
N VAL A 201 36.96 15.62 14.28
CA VAL A 201 35.63 15.98 14.84
C VAL A 201 35.16 17.32 14.27
N VAL A 202 36.04 18.34 14.24
CA VAL A 202 35.69 19.66 13.67
C VAL A 202 35.32 19.55 12.20
N ALA A 203 36.10 18.80 11.41
CA ALA A 203 35.79 18.58 10.00
C ALA A 203 34.44 17.87 9.79
N LEU A 204 34.13 16.87 10.62
CA LEU A 204 32.86 16.15 10.57
C LEU A 204 31.67 17.08 10.93
N ASP A 205 31.83 17.93 11.94
CA ASP A 205 30.82 18.92 12.34
C ASP A 205 30.53 19.92 11.21
N GLU A 206 31.58 20.42 10.54
CA GLU A 206 31.45 21.32 9.40
C GLU A 206 30.74 20.65 8.22
N GLU A 207 31.10 19.41 7.89
CA GLU A 207 30.44 18.64 6.83
C GLU A 207 28.95 18.43 7.14
N TYR A 208 28.65 17.95 8.34
CA TYR A 208 27.28 17.64 8.76
C TYR A 208 26.40 18.90 8.78
N THR A 209 26.89 19.99 9.35
CA THR A 209 26.16 21.27 9.39
C THR A 209 26.00 21.86 7.99
N CYS A 210 27.00 21.76 7.12
CA CYS A 210 26.89 22.20 5.73
C CYS A 210 25.83 21.40 4.97
N LYS A 211 25.83 20.07 5.11
CA LYS A 211 24.82 19.20 4.51
C LYS A 211 23.42 19.53 5.01
N ALA A 212 23.23 19.66 6.32
CA ALA A 212 21.94 20.01 6.93
C ALA A 212 21.43 21.40 6.47
N ARG A 213 22.33 22.37 6.31
CA ARG A 213 21.99 23.68 5.76
C ARG A 213 21.54 23.57 4.30
N MET A 214 22.27 22.84 3.46
CA MET A 214 21.94 22.69 2.04
C MET A 214 20.62 21.96 1.84
N THR A 215 20.32 20.91 2.63
CA THR A 215 19.02 20.23 2.57
C THR A 215 17.89 21.13 3.06
N GLY A 216 18.13 21.92 4.12
CA GLY A 216 17.23 22.95 4.60
C GLY A 216 16.91 24.00 3.54
N GLU A 217 17.92 24.60 2.92
CA GLU A 217 17.76 25.60 1.85
C GLU A 217 17.01 25.04 0.64
N ALA A 218 17.31 23.80 0.24
CA ALA A 218 16.59 23.12 -0.82
C ALA A 218 15.10 22.94 -0.47
N SER A 219 14.79 22.54 0.78
CA SER A 219 13.41 22.41 1.25
C SER A 219 12.66 23.74 1.34
N VAL A 220 13.34 24.82 1.72
CA VAL A 220 12.75 26.17 1.74
C VAL A 220 12.45 26.64 0.31
N ALA A 221 13.35 26.38 -0.63
CA ALA A 221 13.15 26.73 -2.03
C ALA A 221 11.96 25.98 -2.65
N THR A 222 11.77 24.69 -2.32
CA THR A 222 10.61 23.93 -2.81
C THR A 222 9.31 24.41 -2.20
N VAL A 223 9.28 24.71 -0.89
CA VAL A 223 8.10 25.28 -0.22
C VAL A 223 7.73 26.62 -0.83
N SER A 224 8.69 27.52 -1.02
CA SER A 224 8.44 28.84 -1.61
C SER A 224 7.90 28.74 -3.06
N ALA A 225 8.38 27.78 -3.85
CA ALA A 225 7.86 27.55 -5.19
C ALA A 225 6.40 27.06 -5.17
N LEU A 226 6.08 26.14 -4.25
CA LEU A 226 4.72 25.63 -4.06
C LEU A 226 3.76 26.70 -3.52
N GLU A 227 4.22 27.56 -2.61
CA GLU A 227 3.44 28.69 -2.11
C GLU A 227 3.08 29.64 -3.25
N LYS A 228 4.04 29.97 -4.12
CA LYS A 228 3.78 30.80 -5.30
C LYS A 228 2.79 30.16 -6.27
N GLU A 229 2.91 28.85 -6.52
CA GLU A 229 1.96 28.11 -7.36
C GLU A 229 0.55 28.13 -6.75
N ALA A 230 0.44 27.99 -5.43
CA ALA A 230 -0.83 28.07 -4.71
C ALA A 230 -1.46 29.47 -4.84
N GLU A 231 -0.67 30.53 -4.67
CA GLU A 231 -1.13 31.92 -4.88
C GLU A 231 -1.63 32.14 -6.31
N GLU A 232 -0.89 31.66 -7.32
CA GLU A 232 -1.30 31.76 -8.73
C GLU A 232 -2.64 31.04 -8.98
N LEU A 233 -2.80 29.81 -8.46
CA LEU A 233 -4.05 29.06 -8.57
C LEU A 233 -5.21 29.75 -7.85
N GLU A 234 -4.99 30.30 -6.65
CA GLU A 234 -6.00 31.07 -5.92
C GLU A 234 -6.44 32.31 -6.70
N THR A 235 -5.50 33.01 -7.36
CA THR A 235 -5.87 34.17 -8.20
C THR A 235 -6.70 33.76 -9.41
N GLU A 236 -6.40 32.63 -10.06
CA GLU A 236 -7.18 32.13 -11.20
C GLU A 236 -8.56 31.65 -10.75
N VAL A 237 -8.67 30.97 -9.60
CA VAL A 237 -9.96 30.60 -9.00
C VAL A 237 -10.79 31.86 -8.71
N ASN A 238 -10.20 32.88 -8.08
CA ASN A 238 -10.88 34.13 -7.78
C ASN A 238 -11.34 34.86 -9.06
N LYS A 239 -10.56 34.80 -10.14
CA LYS A 239 -10.93 35.35 -11.45
C LYS A 239 -12.09 34.59 -12.10
N LEU A 240 -12.08 33.25 -12.03
CA LEU A 240 -13.18 32.42 -12.51
C LEU A 240 -14.47 32.61 -11.70
N ILE A 241 -14.36 32.86 -10.39
CA ILE A 241 -15.50 33.14 -9.51
C ILE A 241 -16.05 34.56 -9.73
N SER A 242 -15.18 35.55 -9.90
CA SER A 242 -15.59 36.96 -10.07
C SER A 242 -16.10 37.29 -11.47
N GLY A 243 -15.83 36.46 -12.48
CA GLY A 243 -16.49 36.56 -13.78
C GLY A 243 -18.00 36.34 -13.69
N PRO A 244 -18.83 37.01 -14.52
CA PRO A 244 -20.25 36.69 -14.58
C PRO A 244 -20.39 35.22 -14.93
N SER A 245 -20.93 34.42 -14.00
CA SER A 245 -21.06 33.00 -14.24
C SER A 245 -21.91 32.82 -15.49
N ARG A 246 -21.43 32.05 -16.47
CA ARG A 246 -22.21 31.68 -17.66
C ARG A 246 -23.61 31.19 -17.26
N PHE A 247 -23.69 30.55 -16.10
CA PHE A 247 -24.93 30.19 -15.44
C PHE A 247 -25.84 31.38 -15.13
N GLY A 248 -25.35 32.43 -14.47
CA GLY A 248 -26.13 33.64 -14.17
C GLY A 248 -26.58 34.39 -15.43
N ALA A 249 -25.75 34.45 -16.47
CA ALA A 249 -26.15 35.03 -17.75
C ALA A 249 -27.31 34.23 -18.39
N LEU A 250 -27.20 32.89 -18.40
CA LEU A 250 -28.25 32.00 -18.91
C LEU A 250 -29.53 32.05 -18.05
N GLU A 251 -29.41 32.22 -16.74
CA GLU A 251 -30.56 32.38 -15.84
C GLU A 251 -31.31 33.69 -16.16
N SER A 252 -30.59 34.80 -16.39
CA SER A 252 -31.22 36.07 -16.79
C SER A 252 -31.92 35.99 -18.14
N GLU A 253 -31.34 35.26 -19.10
CA GLU A 253 -31.93 35.03 -20.42
C GLU A 253 -33.20 34.16 -20.32
N LYS A 254 -33.14 33.10 -19.50
CA LYS A 254 -34.30 32.26 -19.18
C LYS A 254 -35.42 33.08 -18.56
N GLU A 255 -35.12 33.97 -17.61
CA GLU A 255 -36.11 34.85 -17.00
C GLU A 255 -36.73 35.81 -18.03
N ALA A 256 -35.93 36.37 -18.93
CA ALA A 256 -36.42 37.20 -20.03
C ALA A 256 -37.37 36.44 -20.97
N PHE A 257 -37.02 35.21 -21.34
CA PHE A 257 -37.91 34.36 -22.15
C PHE A 257 -39.20 33.99 -21.41
N ILE A 258 -39.14 33.71 -20.11
CA ILE A 258 -40.33 33.46 -19.29
C ILE A 258 -41.24 34.69 -19.30
N ALA A 259 -40.67 35.89 -19.11
CA ALA A 259 -41.43 37.13 -19.15
C ALA A 259 -42.12 37.35 -20.51
N ASP A 260 -41.43 37.06 -21.61
CA ASP A 260 -42.00 37.19 -22.95
C ASP A 260 -43.07 36.12 -23.23
N ILE A 261 -42.87 34.87 -22.79
CA ILE A 261 -43.91 33.83 -22.87
C ILE A 261 -45.18 34.28 -22.13
N LEU A 262 -45.04 34.92 -20.96
CA LEU A 262 -46.18 35.45 -20.21
C LEU A 262 -46.88 36.59 -20.95
N LYS A 263 -46.13 37.51 -21.57
CA LYS A 263 -46.71 38.56 -22.43
C LYS A 263 -47.47 37.96 -23.62
N PHE A 264 -46.89 36.98 -24.31
CA PHE A 264 -47.55 36.33 -25.44
C PHE A 264 -48.83 35.60 -25.01
N LYS A 265 -48.82 34.91 -23.88
CA LYS A 265 -50.04 34.29 -23.32
C LYS A 265 -51.12 35.34 -23.04
N ALA A 266 -50.77 36.45 -22.40
CA ALA A 266 -51.72 37.53 -22.13
C ALA A 266 -52.32 38.13 -23.41
N VAL A 267 -51.50 38.32 -24.45
CA VAL A 267 -51.98 38.77 -25.76
C VAL A 267 -52.92 37.72 -26.37
N VAL A 268 -52.51 36.46 -26.44
CA VAL A 268 -53.35 35.37 -26.99
C VAL A 268 -54.69 35.30 -26.27
N ASP A 269 -54.72 35.41 -24.95
CA ASP A 269 -55.95 35.37 -24.18
C ASP A 269 -56.85 36.59 -24.45
N ALA A 270 -56.26 37.79 -24.56
CA ALA A 270 -57.01 38.98 -24.96
C ALA A 270 -57.63 38.86 -26.37
N TRP A 271 -56.90 38.26 -27.33
CA TRP A 271 -57.41 38.01 -28.67
C TRP A 271 -58.49 36.92 -28.69
N LYS A 272 -58.35 35.85 -27.90
CA LYS A 272 -59.41 34.84 -27.73
C LYS A 272 -60.69 35.47 -27.19
N THR A 273 -60.60 36.34 -26.19
CA THR A 273 -61.76 37.06 -25.66
C THR A 273 -62.44 37.90 -26.73
N LYS A 274 -61.68 38.67 -27.52
CA LYS A 274 -62.22 39.47 -28.63
C LYS A 274 -62.88 38.61 -29.72
N ILE A 275 -62.29 37.45 -30.05
CA ILE A 275 -62.87 36.50 -31.00
C ILE A 275 -64.22 36.01 -30.48
N ASN A 276 -64.27 35.53 -29.23
CA ASN A 276 -65.51 35.05 -28.62
C ASN A 276 -66.60 36.14 -28.57
N GLU A 277 -66.23 37.38 -28.25
CA GLU A 277 -67.15 38.52 -28.29
C GLU A 277 -67.71 38.77 -29.69
N ARG A 278 -66.84 38.77 -30.71
CA ARG A 278 -67.23 38.96 -32.11
C ARG A 278 -68.09 37.82 -32.62
N GLU A 279 -67.77 36.58 -32.28
CA GLU A 279 -68.58 35.39 -32.60
C GLU A 279 -69.95 35.47 -31.95
N HIS A 280 -70.03 35.90 -30.68
CA HIS A 280 -71.29 36.10 -29.99
C HIS A 280 -72.14 37.20 -30.66
N VAL A 281 -71.53 38.34 -31.01
CA VAL A 281 -72.21 39.42 -31.75
C VAL A 281 -72.70 38.95 -33.11
N LEU A 282 -71.88 38.23 -33.88
CA LEU A 282 -72.26 37.65 -35.17
C LEU A 282 -73.42 36.67 -35.03
N GLY A 283 -73.38 35.78 -34.04
CA GLY A 283 -74.46 34.81 -33.78
C GLY A 283 -75.78 35.49 -33.40
N ASN A 284 -75.73 36.61 -32.66
CA ASN A 284 -76.93 37.39 -32.33
C ASN A 284 -77.50 38.11 -33.57
N LEU A 285 -76.64 38.73 -34.38
CA LEU A 285 -77.02 39.33 -35.66
C LEU A 285 -77.63 38.30 -36.62
N GLU A 286 -77.07 37.09 -36.68
CA GLU A 286 -77.61 36.00 -37.50
C GLU A 286 -79.00 35.57 -37.02
N LYS A 287 -79.21 35.44 -35.71
CA LYS A 287 -80.54 35.15 -35.14
C LYS A 287 -81.54 36.26 -35.46
N GLU A 288 -81.14 37.52 -35.34
CA GLU A 288 -81.97 38.68 -35.66
C GLU A 288 -82.34 38.71 -37.15
N LEU A 289 -81.37 38.47 -38.05
CA LEU A 289 -81.59 38.32 -39.48
C LEU A 289 -82.54 37.15 -39.79
N ARG A 290 -82.33 35.98 -39.18
CA ARG A 290 -83.22 34.83 -39.33
C ARG A 290 -84.65 35.18 -38.91
N GLN A 291 -84.84 35.92 -37.82
CA GLN A 291 -86.16 36.37 -37.37
C GLN A 291 -86.79 37.40 -38.32
N LYS A 292 -86.00 38.36 -38.81
CA LYS A 292 -86.39 39.34 -39.83
C LYS A 292 -86.69 38.73 -41.21
N CYS A 293 -86.09 37.59 -41.57
CA CYS A 293 -86.45 36.84 -42.78
C CYS A 293 -87.68 35.95 -42.57
N ARG A 294 -87.90 35.45 -41.35
CA ARG A 294 -89.05 34.58 -41.01
C ARG A 294 -90.34 35.37 -40.85
N THR A 295 -90.28 36.62 -40.39
CA THR A 295 -91.43 37.53 -40.24
C THR A 295 -92.14 37.89 -41.55
N PRO A 296 -91.46 38.27 -42.66
CA PRO A 296 -92.12 38.47 -43.94
C PRO A 296 -92.67 37.17 -44.53
N SER A 297 -92.02 36.01 -44.35
CA SER A 297 -92.61 34.71 -44.73
C SER A 297 -93.85 34.34 -43.91
N ALA A 298 -93.87 34.65 -42.61
CA ALA A 298 -95.04 34.41 -41.75
C ALA A 298 -96.20 35.38 -42.03
N LEU A 299 -95.91 36.61 -42.44
CA LEU A 299 -96.91 37.58 -42.89
C LEU A 299 -97.45 37.25 -44.28
N LEU A 300 -96.62 36.74 -45.19
CA LEU A 300 -97.05 36.26 -46.51
C LEU A 300 -97.90 34.98 -46.45
N LEU A 301 -97.69 34.10 -45.45
CA LEU A 301 -98.61 32.98 -45.22
C LEU A 301 -99.96 33.42 -44.63
N LYS A 302 -99.99 34.48 -43.80
CA LYS A 302 -101.25 35.03 -43.26
C LYS A 302 -102.07 35.79 -44.29
N PHE A 303 -101.43 36.41 -45.29
CA PHE A 303 -102.12 37.09 -46.39
C PHE A 303 -102.61 36.17 -47.52
N ARG A 304 -102.34 34.86 -47.47
CA ARG A 304 -102.72 33.89 -48.52
C ARG A 304 -103.88 32.95 -48.12
N ILE A 305 -104.55 33.20 -46.99
CA ILE A 305 -105.71 32.41 -46.51
C ILE A 305 -106.94 33.32 -46.26
N TYR A 306 -107.07 34.44 -46.98
CA TYR A 306 -108.34 35.17 -47.08
C TYR A 306 -108.70 35.38 -48.55
#